data_AF-A0A0C3DEV4-F1
#
_entry.id   AF-A0A0C3DEV4-F1
#
_cell.length_a   1.000
_cell.length_b   1.000
_cell.length_c   1.000
_cell.angle_alpha   90.00
_cell.angle_beta   90.00
_cell.angle_gamma   90.00
#
_symmetry.space_group_name_H-M   'P 1'
#
loop_
_entity.id
_entity.type
_entity.pdbx_description
1 polymer ?
#
loop_
_entity_poly.entity_id
_entity_poly.type
_entity_poly.pdbx_seq_one_letter_code
_entity_poly.pdbx_strand_id
1 'polypeptide(L)'
;MPTQRELEEAACADGVIPLFTSDWIRETAIGKFIFEMVQNDRLTLQDLRVLVESPSVSDAHWQIVACAFDLKPLMDEYQLPIFSIPRTFLPPSFHKRVMHDSINWLDAYGDNVLHDGSTPARMRLIDAWLVPVCALYKGLVTDRPASRIPGKPQTWGVVEHAVYILQGAILLVMELKLSLKDKKDYVAQVLLELASAYKLNCDKGFEEQHRVFAVLTDLQDFYFFSYDGSTFSRGYEIMVSSCTREAFLRGMVEVAECFFSTILYGYISALEAVTINRSKQDRSIESWKPNKHRSLCVGATAPP
;
A
#
# COMPACT_ATOMS: atom_id res chain seq x y z
N MET A 1 4.37 -26.70 39.82
CA MET A 1 3.84 -26.16 38.54
C MET A 1 2.35 -26.45 38.54
N PRO A 2 1.48 -25.47 38.27
CA PRO A 2 0.05 -25.70 38.32
C PRO A 2 -0.40 -26.56 37.15
N THR A 3 -1.44 -27.36 37.37
CA THR A 3 -2.08 -28.16 36.34
C THR A 3 -2.96 -27.29 35.45
N GLN A 4 -3.19 -27.72 34.21
CA GLN A 4 -3.94 -26.96 33.19
C GLN A 4 -5.35 -26.54 33.65
N ARG A 5 -5.95 -27.31 34.56
CA ARG A 5 -7.24 -27.01 35.18
C ARG A 5 -7.17 -25.88 36.22
N GLU A 6 -6.06 -25.74 36.93
CA GLU A 6 -5.81 -24.63 37.88
C GLU A 6 -5.50 -23.31 37.15
N LEU A 7 -5.02 -23.39 35.90
CA LEU A 7 -4.85 -22.22 35.02
C LEU A 7 -6.18 -21.77 34.40
N GLU A 8 -7.12 -22.68 34.17
CA GLU A 8 -8.45 -22.37 33.63
C GLU A 8 -9.40 -21.80 34.71
N GLU A 9 -9.30 -22.26 35.96
CA GLU A 9 -10.12 -21.72 37.06
C GLU A 9 -9.67 -20.32 37.52
N ALA A 10 -8.41 -19.95 37.31
CA ALA A 10 -7.91 -18.60 37.58
C ALA A 10 -8.36 -17.54 36.54
N ALA A 11 -8.91 -17.97 35.39
CA ALA A 11 -9.33 -17.08 34.31
C ALA A 11 -10.79 -16.58 34.45
N CYS A 12 -11.53 -17.04 35.46
CA CYS A 12 -12.96 -16.71 35.64
C CYS A 12 -13.28 -15.80 36.83
N ALA A 13 -12.29 -15.25 37.54
CA ALA A 13 -12.52 -14.31 38.64
C ALA A 13 -11.80 -12.98 38.40
N ASP A 14 -12.61 -11.93 38.23
CA ASP A 14 -12.27 -10.51 38.15
C ASP A 14 -11.30 -10.07 37.05
N GLY A 15 -11.90 -9.47 36.01
CA GLY A 15 -11.23 -9.00 34.81
C GLY A 15 -10.24 -7.87 35.06
N VAL A 16 -8.96 -8.23 35.16
CA VAL A 16 -7.81 -7.51 34.60
C VAL A 16 -6.71 -8.54 34.32
N ILE A 17 -6.48 -8.87 33.05
CA ILE A 17 -5.33 -9.72 32.64
C ILE A 17 -4.13 -8.79 32.33
N PRO A 18 -2.88 -9.11 32.74
CA PRO A 18 -1.73 -8.24 32.52
C PRO A 18 -1.41 -8.08 31.04
N LEU A 19 -1.16 -6.85 30.59
CA LEU A 19 -0.56 -6.57 29.29
C LEU A 19 0.85 -7.16 29.23
N PHE A 20 0.97 -8.34 28.60
CA PHE A 20 2.21 -8.77 27.96
C PHE A 20 2.03 -8.59 26.45
N THR A 21 2.07 -7.33 26.00
CA THR A 21 2.28 -7.03 24.58
C THR A 21 3.77 -7.19 24.31
N SER A 22 4.13 -8.21 23.55
CA SER A 22 5.51 -8.48 23.15
C SER A 22 6.14 -7.29 22.41
N ASP A 23 7.38 -6.94 22.76
CA ASP A 23 8.10 -5.74 22.28
C ASP A 23 8.15 -5.57 20.75
N TRP A 24 8.00 -6.66 19.98
CA TRP A 24 8.03 -6.62 18.52
C TRP A 24 6.84 -5.88 17.88
N ILE A 25 5.68 -5.83 18.56
CA ILE A 25 4.47 -5.12 18.08
C ILE A 25 4.71 -3.60 18.05
N ARG A 26 5.61 -3.10 18.90
CA ARG A 26 5.95 -1.67 18.98
C ARG A 26 6.94 -1.20 17.91
N GLU A 27 7.66 -2.12 17.27
CA GLU A 27 8.76 -1.75 16.37
C GLU A 27 8.41 -1.82 14.87
N THR A 28 7.32 -2.50 14.48
CA THR A 28 6.89 -2.53 13.08
C THR A 28 5.83 -1.47 12.79
N ALA A 29 5.92 -0.82 11.62
CA ALA A 29 4.93 0.18 11.20
C ALA A 29 3.50 -0.39 11.13
N ILE A 30 3.38 -1.68 10.77
CA ILE A 30 2.11 -2.42 10.74
C ILE A 30 1.57 -2.64 12.16
N GLY A 31 2.41 -3.02 13.12
CA GLY A 31 2.02 -3.21 14.53
C GLY A 31 1.53 -1.92 15.19
N LYS A 32 2.18 -0.78 14.89
CA LYS A 32 1.70 0.56 15.33
C LYS A 32 0.40 0.97 14.66
N PHE A 33 0.23 0.70 13.35
CA PHE A 33 -1.01 1.00 12.63
C PHE A 33 -2.21 0.25 13.20
N ILE A 34 -2.06 -1.06 13.43
CA ILE A 34 -3.10 -1.89 14.05
C ILE A 34 -3.40 -1.38 15.46
N PHE A 35 -2.39 -0.97 16.23
CA PHE A 35 -2.57 -0.41 17.57
C PHE A 35 -3.30 0.95 17.57
N GLU A 36 -3.07 1.81 16.57
CA GLU A 36 -3.77 3.10 16.46
C GLU A 36 -5.20 2.98 15.94
N MET A 37 -5.48 2.03 15.03
CA MET A 37 -6.85 1.70 14.62
C MET A 37 -7.71 1.27 15.82
N VAL A 38 -7.10 0.55 16.76
CA VAL A 38 -7.75 0.08 18.00
C VAL A 38 -8.07 1.22 18.96
N GLN A 39 -7.21 2.23 19.03
CA GLN A 39 -7.45 3.34 19.95
C GLN A 39 -8.54 4.29 19.43
N ASN A 40 -8.75 4.33 18.12
CA ASN A 40 -9.68 5.26 17.49
C ASN A 40 -11.03 4.64 17.09
N ASP A 41 -11.13 3.30 16.91
CA ASP A 41 -12.38 2.60 16.55
C ASP A 41 -12.69 1.39 17.46
N ARG A 42 -13.98 0.98 17.48
CA ARG A 42 -14.56 -0.08 18.35
C ARG A 42 -14.12 -1.51 18.00
N LEU A 43 -12.89 -1.73 17.58
CA LEU A 43 -12.36 -3.08 17.37
C LEU A 43 -12.19 -3.77 18.71
N THR A 44 -12.67 -5.02 18.82
CA THR A 44 -12.55 -5.77 20.07
C THR A 44 -11.13 -6.30 20.23
N LEU A 45 -10.69 -6.56 21.47
CA LEU A 45 -9.41 -7.22 21.77
C LEU A 45 -9.25 -8.59 21.04
N GLN A 46 -10.35 -9.17 20.59
CA GLN A 46 -10.38 -10.43 19.85
C GLN A 46 -10.05 -10.24 18.36
N ASP A 47 -10.56 -9.18 17.74
CA ASP A 47 -10.19 -8.77 16.37
C ASP A 47 -8.70 -8.38 16.30
N LEU A 48 -8.21 -7.80 17.39
CA LEU A 48 -6.81 -7.47 17.63
C LEU A 48 -5.89 -8.68 17.68
N ARG A 49 -6.25 -9.73 18.43
CA ARG A 49 -5.46 -10.96 18.44
C ARG A 49 -5.38 -11.57 17.06
N VAL A 50 -6.48 -11.53 16.29
CA VAL A 50 -6.46 -12.05 14.93
C VAL A 50 -5.55 -11.23 14.02
N LEU A 51 -5.48 -9.90 14.12
CA LEU A 51 -4.61 -9.06 13.27
C LEU A 51 -3.14 -9.00 13.74
N VAL A 52 -2.90 -9.09 15.05
CA VAL A 52 -1.57 -9.00 15.67
C VAL A 52 -0.89 -10.37 15.78
N GLU A 53 -1.66 -11.45 15.98
CA GLU A 53 -1.17 -12.83 15.87
C GLU A 53 -1.36 -13.37 14.44
N SER A 54 -1.90 -12.56 13.52
CA SER A 54 -1.97 -12.95 12.12
C SER A 54 -0.56 -13.17 11.58
N PRO A 55 -0.34 -14.28 10.88
CA PRO A 55 0.90 -14.54 10.18
C PRO A 55 1.17 -13.45 9.13
N SER A 56 2.35 -13.49 8.49
CA SER A 56 2.76 -12.55 7.43
C SER A 56 1.61 -12.14 6.51
N VAL A 57 1.66 -10.92 5.97
CA VAL A 57 0.71 -10.40 4.95
C VAL A 57 0.41 -11.44 3.85
N SER A 58 1.37 -12.33 3.53
CA SER A 58 1.22 -13.49 2.64
C SER A 58 0.18 -14.55 3.03
N ASP A 59 -0.22 -14.62 4.29
CA ASP A 59 -1.11 -15.61 4.88
C ASP A 59 -2.49 -14.97 5.19
N ALA A 60 -2.78 -13.81 4.57
CA ALA A 60 -4.04 -13.10 4.74
C ALA A 60 -5.21 -13.90 4.15
N HIS A 61 -6.21 -14.19 4.99
CA HIS A 61 -7.45 -14.82 4.55
C HIS A 61 -8.55 -13.77 4.37
N TRP A 62 -9.26 -13.85 3.25
CA TRP A 62 -10.35 -12.93 2.93
C TRP A 62 -11.41 -12.84 4.02
N GLN A 63 -11.76 -13.96 4.65
CA GLN A 63 -12.78 -13.97 5.70
C GLN A 63 -12.39 -13.09 6.90
N ILE A 64 -11.11 -13.11 7.28
CA ILE A 64 -10.58 -12.34 8.39
C ILE A 64 -10.52 -10.86 8.02
N VAL A 65 -9.91 -10.55 6.88
CA VAL A 65 -9.72 -9.18 6.40
C VAL A 65 -11.06 -8.50 6.12
N ALA A 66 -12.01 -9.23 5.53
CA ALA A 66 -13.34 -8.71 5.25
C ALA A 66 -14.04 -8.28 6.55
N CYS A 67 -14.04 -9.14 7.58
CA CYS A 67 -14.60 -8.78 8.88
C CYS A 67 -13.91 -7.54 9.49
N ALA A 68 -12.59 -7.45 9.40
CA ALA A 68 -11.82 -6.35 9.98
C ALA A 68 -12.11 -4.98 9.34
N PHE A 69 -12.59 -4.96 8.09
CA PHE A 69 -12.91 -3.74 7.33
C PHE A 69 -14.40 -3.59 7.06
N ASP A 70 -15.26 -4.20 7.87
CA ASP A 70 -16.73 -4.15 7.75
C ASP A 70 -17.26 -4.61 6.36
N LEU A 71 -16.50 -5.46 5.68
CA LEU A 71 -16.90 -6.12 4.44
C LEU A 71 -17.59 -7.46 4.74
N LYS A 72 -18.38 -7.94 3.80
CA LYS A 72 -19.10 -9.21 3.89
C LYS A 72 -18.16 -10.38 3.54
N PRO A 73 -17.84 -11.31 4.46
CA PRO A 73 -16.89 -12.41 4.22
C PRO A 73 -17.31 -13.39 3.12
N LEU A 74 -18.63 -13.51 2.89
CA LEU A 74 -19.20 -14.40 1.88
C LEU A 74 -19.19 -13.80 0.47
N MET A 75 -19.13 -12.47 0.37
CA MET A 75 -18.96 -11.77 -0.90
C MET A 75 -17.48 -11.64 -1.23
N ASP A 76 -17.14 -11.40 -2.48
CA ASP A 76 -15.78 -11.20 -2.95
C ASP A 76 -15.47 -9.70 -3.12
N GLU A 77 -14.45 -9.36 -3.90
CA GLU A 77 -14.07 -7.98 -4.20
C GLU A 77 -15.15 -7.19 -4.95
N TYR A 78 -16.17 -7.84 -5.54
CA TYR A 78 -17.23 -7.15 -6.27
C TYR A 78 -18.17 -6.35 -5.36
N GLN A 79 -18.09 -6.56 -4.05
CA GLN A 79 -18.78 -5.69 -3.08
C GLN A 79 -18.14 -4.30 -2.95
N LEU A 80 -16.86 -4.15 -3.37
CA LEU A 80 -16.16 -2.89 -3.29
C LEU A 80 -16.75 -1.90 -4.31
N PRO A 81 -16.96 -0.64 -3.93
CA PRO A 81 -17.39 0.39 -4.87
C PRO A 81 -16.39 0.54 -6.02
N ILE A 82 -16.91 0.87 -7.20
CA ILE A 82 -16.09 1.13 -8.38
C ILE A 82 -15.53 2.54 -8.30
N PHE A 83 -14.22 2.69 -8.49
CA PHE A 83 -13.60 3.99 -8.75
C PHE A 83 -13.17 4.09 -10.21
N SER A 84 -13.08 5.32 -10.71
CA SER A 84 -12.50 5.61 -12.02
C SER A 84 -11.52 6.77 -11.90
N ILE A 85 -10.43 6.66 -12.63
CA ILE A 85 -9.43 7.73 -12.79
C ILE A 85 -9.59 8.25 -14.22
N PRO A 86 -9.47 9.56 -14.48
CA PRO A 86 -9.39 10.06 -15.84
C PRO A 86 -8.30 9.33 -16.63
N ARG A 87 -8.68 8.67 -17.73
CA ARG A 87 -7.70 8.00 -18.60
C ARG A 87 -6.85 9.06 -19.29
N THR A 88 -5.53 8.91 -19.14
CA THR A 88 -4.54 9.72 -19.82
C THR A 88 -3.67 8.81 -20.69
N PHE A 89 -3.37 9.28 -21.89
CA PHE A 89 -2.70 8.46 -22.90
C PHE A 89 -1.24 8.88 -23.02
N LEU A 90 -0.37 7.88 -23.01
CA LEU A 90 1.04 8.06 -23.35
C LEU A 90 1.17 8.25 -24.87
N PRO A 91 2.18 9.01 -25.35
CA PRO A 91 2.35 9.23 -26.78
C PRO A 91 2.73 7.92 -27.49
N PRO A 92 2.32 7.70 -28.76
CA PRO A 92 2.66 6.49 -29.50
C PRO A 92 4.17 6.22 -29.61
N SER A 93 5.01 7.25 -29.57
CA SER A 93 6.47 7.12 -29.56
C SER A 93 6.99 6.46 -28.27
N PHE A 94 6.35 6.70 -27.13
CA PHE A 94 6.65 6.03 -25.87
C PHE A 94 6.27 4.55 -25.94
N HIS A 95 5.07 4.25 -26.44
CA HIS A 95 4.62 2.86 -26.62
C HIS A 95 5.58 2.05 -27.48
N LYS A 96 5.99 2.60 -28.64
CA LYS A 96 6.95 1.93 -29.53
C LYS A 96 8.28 1.64 -28.85
N ARG A 97 8.79 2.59 -28.05
CA ARG A 97 10.04 2.42 -27.31
C ARG A 97 9.92 1.31 -26.27
N VAL A 98 8.91 1.39 -25.39
CA VAL A 98 8.73 0.40 -24.32
C VAL A 98 8.44 -0.99 -24.87
N MET A 99 7.64 -1.10 -25.95
CA MET A 99 7.46 -2.37 -26.66
C MET A 99 8.77 -2.94 -27.18
N HIS A 100 9.58 -2.12 -27.85
CA HIS A 100 10.88 -2.55 -28.37
C HIS A 100 11.81 -3.02 -27.25
N ASP A 101 11.87 -2.27 -26.14
CA ASP A 101 12.71 -2.63 -25.00
C ASP A 101 12.21 -3.92 -24.33
N SER A 102 10.89 -4.11 -24.24
CA SER A 102 10.24 -5.31 -23.67
C SER A 102 10.46 -6.58 -24.50
N ILE A 103 10.70 -6.46 -25.81
CA ILE A 103 11.09 -7.61 -26.64
C ILE A 103 12.40 -8.22 -26.14
N ASN A 104 13.38 -7.39 -25.76
CA ASN A 104 14.66 -7.88 -25.24
C ASN A 104 14.47 -8.64 -23.91
N TRP A 105 13.52 -8.22 -23.07
CA TRP A 105 13.16 -8.93 -21.84
C TRP A 105 12.50 -10.28 -22.15
N LEU A 106 11.56 -10.31 -23.10
CA LEU A 106 10.94 -11.57 -23.54
C LEU A 106 11.97 -12.53 -24.13
N ASP A 107 12.94 -12.04 -24.91
CA ASP A 107 14.00 -12.87 -25.48
C ASP A 107 14.97 -13.39 -24.41
N ALA A 108 15.27 -12.59 -23.38
CA ALA A 108 16.19 -12.97 -22.31
C ALA A 108 15.63 -14.04 -21.37
N TYR A 109 14.34 -13.96 -21.03
CA TYR A 109 13.71 -14.91 -20.11
C TYR A 109 12.88 -16.00 -20.80
N GLY A 110 12.63 -15.85 -22.10
CA GLY A 110 11.87 -16.77 -22.94
C GLY A 110 10.35 -16.59 -22.83
N ASP A 111 9.63 -16.98 -23.89
CA ASP A 111 8.17 -16.90 -23.94
C ASP A 111 7.49 -17.77 -22.87
N ASN A 112 8.20 -18.78 -22.35
CA ASN A 112 7.74 -19.62 -21.24
C ASN A 112 7.44 -18.82 -19.96
N VAL A 113 8.01 -17.62 -19.79
CA VAL A 113 7.68 -16.75 -18.65
C VAL A 113 6.20 -16.46 -18.54
N LEU A 114 5.53 -16.36 -19.70
CA LEU A 114 4.10 -16.08 -19.80
C LEU A 114 3.21 -17.24 -19.30
N HIS A 115 3.76 -18.45 -19.19
CA HIS A 115 3.01 -19.66 -18.84
C HIS A 115 3.50 -20.31 -17.55
N ASP A 116 4.82 -20.49 -17.37
CA ASP A 116 5.43 -21.27 -16.29
C ASP A 116 6.69 -20.58 -15.71
N GLY A 117 6.81 -19.27 -15.94
CA GLY A 117 7.91 -18.47 -15.42
C GLY A 117 7.92 -18.39 -13.89
N SER A 118 9.12 -18.44 -13.31
CA SER A 118 9.32 -18.06 -11.91
C SER A 118 8.85 -16.62 -11.64
N THR A 119 8.36 -16.33 -10.42
CA THR A 119 7.93 -14.98 -10.02
C THR A 119 8.95 -13.90 -10.33
N PRO A 120 10.28 -14.10 -10.09
CA PRO A 120 11.28 -13.10 -10.42
C PRO A 120 11.36 -12.75 -11.92
N ALA A 121 11.22 -13.73 -12.81
CA ALA A 121 11.26 -13.49 -14.25
C ALA A 121 10.03 -12.71 -14.73
N ARG A 122 8.85 -13.07 -14.24
CA ARG A 122 7.61 -12.32 -14.51
C ARG A 122 7.70 -10.89 -13.99
N MET A 123 8.28 -10.71 -12.82
CA MET A 123 8.48 -9.39 -12.23
C MET A 123 9.37 -8.50 -13.09
N ARG A 124 10.49 -9.05 -13.57
CA ARG A 124 11.38 -8.35 -14.51
C ARG A 124 10.69 -7.98 -15.82
N LEU A 125 9.72 -8.77 -16.27
CA LEU A 125 8.92 -8.40 -17.42
C LEU A 125 8.00 -7.22 -17.11
N ILE A 126 7.40 -7.14 -15.91
CA ILE A 126 6.60 -5.97 -15.50
C ILE A 126 7.48 -4.73 -15.37
N ASP A 127 8.69 -4.84 -14.81
CA ASP A 127 9.63 -3.73 -14.69
C ASP A 127 9.91 -3.05 -16.03
N ALA A 128 9.98 -3.82 -17.10
CA ALA A 128 10.18 -3.30 -18.46
C ALA A 128 9.11 -2.29 -18.88
N TRP A 129 7.90 -2.38 -18.32
CA TRP A 129 6.78 -1.47 -18.57
C TRP A 129 6.59 -0.43 -17.47
N LEU A 130 6.71 -0.85 -16.21
CA LEU A 130 6.46 0.00 -15.05
C LEU A 130 7.56 1.05 -14.85
N VAL A 131 8.84 0.64 -14.91
CA VAL A 131 9.97 1.53 -14.63
C VAL A 131 10.01 2.73 -15.59
N PRO A 132 9.83 2.59 -16.93
CA PRO A 132 9.76 3.73 -17.83
C PRO A 132 8.63 4.70 -17.49
N VAL A 133 7.48 4.21 -17.04
CA VAL A 133 6.35 5.06 -16.62
C VAL A 133 6.70 5.81 -15.34
N CYS A 134 7.24 5.12 -14.33
CA CYS A 134 7.68 5.74 -13.08
C CYS A 134 8.76 6.80 -13.29
N ALA A 135 9.67 6.58 -14.25
CA ALA A 135 10.77 7.50 -14.57
C ALA A 135 10.28 8.88 -15.02
N LEU A 136 9.08 8.98 -15.63
CA LEU A 136 8.47 10.26 -16.01
C LEU A 136 8.23 11.20 -14.81
N TYR A 137 8.09 10.62 -13.61
CA TYR A 137 7.81 11.33 -12.36
C TYR A 137 9.02 11.39 -11.44
N LYS A 138 10.21 11.02 -11.93
CA LYS A 138 11.40 10.76 -11.11
C LYS A 138 11.10 9.80 -9.96
N GLY A 139 10.20 8.86 -10.20
CA GLY A 139 9.81 7.83 -9.24
C GLY A 139 10.90 6.79 -9.04
N LEU A 140 10.84 6.09 -7.92
CA LEU A 140 11.69 4.98 -7.58
C LEU A 140 10.83 3.74 -7.39
N VAL A 141 11.09 2.69 -8.18
CA VAL A 141 10.56 1.35 -7.93
C VAL A 141 11.50 0.68 -6.93
N THR A 142 10.97 0.15 -5.83
CA THR A 142 11.74 -0.60 -4.85
C THR A 142 11.15 -1.98 -4.67
N ASP A 143 11.91 -2.98 -5.10
CA ASP A 143 11.63 -4.39 -4.88
C ASP A 143 11.95 -4.70 -3.42
N ARG A 144 10.92 -5.00 -2.63
CA ARG A 144 11.14 -5.49 -1.27
C ARG A 144 10.96 -7.01 -1.28
N PRO A 145 11.95 -7.78 -0.78
CA PRO A 145 11.67 -9.16 -0.48
C PRO A 145 10.56 -9.19 0.57
N ALA A 146 9.55 -10.04 0.41
CA ALA A 146 8.55 -10.27 1.45
C ALA A 146 9.30 -10.49 2.78
N SER A 147 9.05 -9.60 3.75
CA SER A 147 9.93 -9.48 4.92
C SER A 147 10.04 -10.81 5.68
N ARG A 148 11.25 -11.13 6.15
CA ARG A 148 11.59 -12.42 6.78
C ARG A 148 10.78 -12.62 8.06
N ILE A 149 10.07 -13.74 8.19
CA ILE A 149 9.69 -14.28 9.49
C ILE A 149 10.88 -15.06 10.06
N PRO A 150 11.39 -14.72 11.26
CA PRO A 150 12.32 -15.59 11.98
C PRO A 150 11.64 -16.93 12.32
N GLY A 151 12.16 -18.05 11.80
CA GLY A 151 11.75 -19.40 12.21
C GLY A 151 10.86 -20.20 11.24
N LYS A 152 10.43 -19.64 10.10
CA LYS A 152 9.82 -20.43 9.01
C LYS A 152 10.84 -20.72 7.90
N PRO A 153 10.84 -21.93 7.29
CA PRO A 153 11.66 -22.23 6.12
C PRO A 153 11.30 -21.28 4.97
N GLN A 154 12.32 -20.84 4.23
CA GLN A 154 12.17 -19.85 3.15
C GLN A 154 11.12 -20.30 2.11
N THR A 155 10.01 -19.57 2.01
CA THR A 155 9.20 -19.53 0.79
C THR A 155 9.87 -18.56 -0.18
N TRP A 156 10.83 -19.05 -0.95
CA TRP A 156 11.42 -18.31 -2.07
C TRP A 156 10.32 -18.02 -3.09
N GLY A 157 9.90 -16.77 -3.27
CA GLY A 157 9.04 -16.42 -4.41
C GLY A 157 8.07 -15.26 -4.28
N VAL A 158 7.92 -14.61 -3.12
CA VAL A 158 7.04 -13.44 -2.98
C VAL A 158 7.90 -12.17 -2.97
N VAL A 159 7.79 -11.37 -4.03
CA VAL A 159 8.47 -10.09 -4.19
C VAL A 159 7.38 -9.03 -4.26
N GLU A 160 7.37 -8.14 -3.28
CA GLU A 160 6.44 -7.00 -3.24
C GLU A 160 7.08 -5.83 -4.01
N HIS A 161 6.34 -5.22 -4.94
CA HIS A 161 6.79 -3.99 -5.61
C HIS A 161 6.07 -2.79 -5.02
N ALA A 162 6.83 -1.88 -4.42
CA ALA A 162 6.33 -0.60 -3.97
C ALA A 162 6.94 0.51 -4.83
N VAL A 163 6.07 1.32 -5.44
CA VAL A 163 6.46 2.49 -6.21
C VAL A 163 6.41 3.71 -5.30
N TYR A 164 7.59 4.28 -5.04
CA TYR A 164 7.78 5.48 -4.24
C TYR A 164 7.95 6.69 -5.15
N ILE A 165 7.21 7.76 -4.87
CA ILE A 165 7.30 9.02 -5.60
C ILE A 165 7.23 10.17 -4.59
N LEU A 166 7.89 11.30 -4.87
CA LEU A 166 7.92 12.53 -4.04
C LEU A 166 8.25 12.29 -2.55
N GLN A 167 9.52 12.48 -2.17
CA GLN A 167 9.97 12.39 -0.77
C GLN A 167 9.63 11.06 -0.07
N GLY A 168 9.40 10.00 -0.86
CA GLY A 168 9.13 8.67 -0.36
C GLY A 168 7.66 8.41 -0.01
N ALA A 169 6.70 9.16 -0.55
CA ALA A 169 5.29 8.76 -0.52
C ALA A 169 5.07 7.52 -1.40
N ILE A 170 4.24 6.59 -0.92
CA ILE A 170 3.86 5.38 -1.64
C ILE A 170 2.61 5.71 -2.46
N LEU A 171 2.71 5.61 -3.79
CA LEU A 171 1.56 5.88 -4.65
C LEU A 171 0.89 4.59 -5.14
N LEU A 172 1.71 3.59 -5.45
CA LEU A 172 1.28 2.33 -6.04
C LEU A 172 2.00 1.17 -5.37
N VAL A 173 1.23 0.18 -4.93
CA VAL A 173 1.71 -1.13 -4.52
C VAL A 173 1.37 -2.14 -5.62
N MET A 174 2.22 -3.11 -5.88
CA MET A 174 1.97 -4.14 -6.86
C MET A 174 2.29 -5.50 -6.28
N GLU A 175 1.32 -6.38 -6.40
CA GLU A 175 1.41 -7.76 -5.95
C GLU A 175 1.30 -8.70 -7.16
N LEU A 176 2.37 -9.45 -7.39
CA LEU A 176 2.48 -10.41 -8.49
C LEU A 176 2.32 -11.83 -7.97
N LYS A 177 1.37 -12.57 -8.54
CA LYS A 177 1.13 -13.99 -8.26
C LYS A 177 1.50 -14.85 -9.46
N LEU A 178 1.82 -16.12 -9.21
CA LEU A 178 2.03 -17.09 -10.29
C LEU A 178 0.71 -17.52 -10.96
N SER A 179 -0.37 -17.54 -10.18
CA SER A 179 -1.73 -17.81 -10.65
C SER A 179 -2.72 -17.17 -9.68
N LEU A 180 -3.90 -16.78 -10.16
CA LEU A 180 -4.96 -16.20 -9.32
C LEU A 180 -6.05 -17.20 -8.90
N LYS A 181 -5.70 -18.48 -8.69
CA LYS A 181 -6.66 -19.51 -8.26
C LYS A 181 -7.34 -19.16 -6.93
N ASP A 182 -6.58 -18.62 -5.98
CA ASP A 182 -7.06 -18.19 -4.66
C ASP A 182 -7.25 -16.67 -4.59
N LYS A 183 -7.88 -16.10 -5.62
CA LYS A 183 -7.99 -14.64 -5.81
C LYS A 183 -8.46 -13.88 -4.56
N LYS A 184 -9.40 -14.43 -3.79
CA LYS A 184 -9.95 -13.77 -2.59
C LYS A 184 -8.89 -13.46 -1.54
N ASP A 185 -8.03 -14.43 -1.24
CA ASP A 185 -6.98 -14.27 -0.23
C ASP A 185 -5.90 -13.31 -0.74
N TYR A 186 -5.64 -13.28 -2.05
CA TYR A 186 -4.76 -12.28 -2.66
C TYR A 186 -5.35 -10.87 -2.65
N VAL A 187 -6.66 -10.71 -2.84
CA VAL A 187 -7.32 -9.42 -2.63
C VAL A 187 -7.19 -9.00 -1.18
N ALA A 188 -7.42 -9.92 -0.23
CA ALA A 188 -7.28 -9.66 1.20
C ALA A 188 -5.88 -9.11 1.53
N GLN A 189 -4.84 -9.74 0.99
CA GLN A 189 -3.46 -9.29 1.09
C GLN A 189 -3.30 -7.85 0.55
N VAL A 190 -3.80 -7.58 -0.67
CA VAL A 190 -3.70 -6.25 -1.29
C VAL A 190 -4.42 -5.17 -0.49
N LEU A 191 -5.56 -5.47 0.14
CA LEU A 191 -6.26 -4.50 1.00
C LEU A 191 -5.42 -4.14 2.24
N LEU A 192 -4.77 -5.13 2.87
CA LEU A 192 -3.87 -4.88 4.00
C LEU A 192 -2.65 -4.04 3.58
N GLU A 193 -2.09 -4.29 2.40
CA GLU A 193 -0.98 -3.53 1.85
C GLU A 193 -1.38 -2.08 1.56
N LEU A 194 -2.56 -1.86 0.97
CA LEU A 194 -3.12 -0.52 0.74
C LEU A 194 -3.29 0.26 2.04
N ALA A 195 -3.89 -0.36 3.07
CA ALA A 195 -4.09 0.27 4.38
C ALA A 195 -2.74 0.64 5.03
N SER A 196 -1.78 -0.29 4.98
CA SER A 196 -0.43 -0.08 5.50
C SER A 196 0.31 1.05 4.76
N ALA A 197 0.21 1.08 3.44
CA ALA A 197 0.83 2.11 2.62
C ALA A 197 0.21 3.49 2.87
N TYR A 198 -1.12 3.57 3.00
CA TYR A 198 -1.82 4.81 3.35
C TYR A 198 -1.35 5.34 4.71
N LYS A 199 -1.29 4.47 5.72
CA LYS A 199 -0.77 4.86 7.04
C LYS A 199 0.66 5.38 6.99
N LEU A 200 1.55 4.67 6.28
CA LEU A 200 2.94 5.09 6.12
C LEU A 200 3.07 6.47 5.44
N ASN A 201 2.13 6.81 4.56
CA ASN A 201 2.06 8.15 3.99
C ASN A 201 1.59 9.18 5.03
N CYS A 202 0.53 8.88 5.79
CA CYS A 202 0.09 9.73 6.90
C CYS A 202 1.24 10.03 7.89
N ASP A 203 1.99 9.00 8.29
CA ASP A 203 3.12 9.13 9.23
C ASP A 203 4.26 10.02 8.69
N LYS A 204 4.33 10.20 7.36
CA LYS A 204 5.27 11.09 6.69
C LYS A 204 4.71 12.48 6.43
N GLY A 205 3.52 12.80 6.96
CA GLY A 205 2.85 14.08 6.74
C GLY A 205 2.20 14.18 5.36
N PHE A 206 1.67 13.08 4.84
CA PHE A 206 0.81 13.05 3.66
C PHE A 206 -0.64 12.68 4.04
N GLU A 207 -1.15 13.12 5.20
CA GLU A 207 -2.52 12.77 5.63
C GLU A 207 -3.60 13.28 4.67
N GLU A 208 -3.32 14.39 3.98
CA GLU A 208 -4.22 14.98 2.98
C GLU A 208 -4.10 14.29 1.60
N GLN A 209 -3.26 13.26 1.46
CA GLN A 209 -3.18 12.49 0.23
C GLN A 209 -4.46 11.68 0.06
N HIS A 210 -5.14 11.89 -1.06
CA HIS A 210 -6.46 11.30 -1.28
C HIS A 210 -6.48 9.79 -1.43
N ARG A 211 -5.46 9.15 -2.00
CA ARG A 211 -5.57 7.73 -2.37
C ARG A 211 -4.22 7.07 -2.56
N VAL A 212 -4.12 5.81 -2.11
CA VAL A 212 -3.06 4.87 -2.51
C VAL A 212 -3.68 3.83 -3.43
N PHE A 213 -2.91 3.39 -4.42
CA PHE A 213 -3.35 2.43 -5.42
C PHE A 213 -2.62 1.10 -5.25
N ALA A 214 -3.27 0.03 -5.69
CA ALA A 214 -2.64 -1.27 -5.79
C ALA A 214 -3.03 -2.00 -7.06
N VAL A 215 -2.15 -2.89 -7.51
CA VAL A 215 -2.37 -3.77 -8.67
C VAL A 215 -2.10 -5.20 -8.25
N LEU A 216 -3.12 -6.05 -8.34
CA LEU A 216 -2.98 -7.50 -8.25
C LEU A 216 -2.87 -8.07 -9.66
N THR A 217 -1.85 -8.86 -9.94
CA THR A 217 -1.68 -9.44 -11.27
C THR A 217 -0.97 -10.78 -11.26
N ASP A 218 -1.22 -11.59 -12.28
CA ASP A 218 -0.39 -12.76 -12.65
C ASP A 218 0.31 -12.62 -14.00
N LEU A 219 0.37 -11.38 -14.51
CA LEU A 219 0.85 -10.94 -15.83
C LEU A 219 -0.15 -11.13 -16.98
N GLN A 220 -1.26 -11.83 -16.76
CA GLN A 220 -2.35 -11.95 -17.72
C GLN A 220 -3.54 -11.13 -17.27
N ASP A 221 -3.97 -11.28 -16.02
CA ASP A 221 -5.03 -10.46 -15.45
C ASP A 221 -4.44 -9.37 -14.57
N PHE A 222 -4.96 -8.14 -14.69
CA PHE A 222 -4.57 -6.99 -13.88
C PHE A 222 -5.80 -6.39 -13.21
N TYR A 223 -5.84 -6.42 -11.88
CA TYR A 223 -6.92 -5.88 -11.06
C TYR A 223 -6.43 -4.66 -10.28
N PHE A 224 -7.05 -3.51 -10.52
CA PHE A 224 -6.69 -2.27 -9.85
C PHE A 224 -7.55 -2.06 -8.61
N PHE A 225 -6.92 -1.70 -7.51
CA PHE A 225 -7.56 -1.37 -6.23
C PHE A 225 -7.08 -0.02 -5.74
N SER A 226 -7.83 0.55 -4.80
CA SER A 226 -7.41 1.75 -4.12
C SER A 226 -8.02 1.90 -2.74
N TYR A 227 -7.38 2.73 -1.92
CA TYR A 227 -7.84 3.08 -0.59
C TYR A 227 -7.56 4.56 -0.31
N ASP A 228 -8.56 5.26 0.21
CA ASP A 228 -8.50 6.70 0.52
C ASP A 228 -8.39 7.01 2.02
N GLY A 229 -8.09 6.00 2.84
CA GLY A 229 -8.07 6.13 4.29
C GLY A 229 -9.41 5.80 4.95
N SER A 230 -10.48 5.65 4.17
CA SER A 230 -11.79 5.27 4.68
C SER A 230 -12.40 4.11 3.90
N THR A 231 -12.37 4.17 2.58
CA THR A 231 -13.07 3.24 1.70
C THR A 231 -12.13 2.55 0.73
N PHE A 232 -12.19 1.22 0.69
CA PHE A 232 -11.59 0.45 -0.40
C PHE A 232 -12.44 0.54 -1.65
N SER A 233 -11.82 0.63 -2.82
CA SER A 233 -12.53 0.64 -4.10
C SER A 233 -11.82 -0.24 -5.12
N ARG A 234 -12.58 -0.84 -6.03
CA ARG A 234 -12.06 -1.57 -7.19
C ARG A 234 -12.11 -0.71 -8.45
N GLY A 235 -11.13 -0.89 -9.33
CA GLY A 235 -10.92 -0.07 -10.52
C GLY A 235 -11.01 -0.90 -11.80
N TYR A 236 -10.09 -0.61 -12.72
CA TYR A 236 -9.99 -1.32 -13.99
C TYR A 236 -9.62 -2.80 -13.80
N GLU A 237 -10.12 -3.61 -14.72
CA GLU A 237 -9.72 -5.00 -14.91
C GLU A 237 -9.21 -5.10 -16.36
N ILE A 238 -7.95 -5.50 -16.53
CA ILE A 238 -7.33 -5.64 -17.85
C ILE A 238 -6.91 -7.09 -18.04
N MET A 239 -7.27 -7.68 -19.17
CA MET A 239 -6.85 -9.01 -19.57
C MET A 239 -5.86 -8.89 -20.74
N VAL A 240 -4.64 -9.34 -20.51
CA VAL A 240 -3.55 -9.39 -21.48
C VAL A 240 -3.43 -10.80 -22.03
N SER A 241 -3.67 -10.96 -23.33
CA SER A 241 -3.53 -12.25 -24.00
C SER A 241 -2.07 -12.66 -24.09
N SER A 242 -1.74 -13.84 -23.57
CA SER A 242 -0.43 -14.48 -23.73
C SER A 242 -0.33 -15.42 -24.94
N CYS A 243 -1.37 -15.47 -25.79
CA CYS A 243 -1.43 -16.41 -26.93
C CYS A 243 -0.33 -16.18 -27.96
N THR A 244 0.04 -14.92 -28.18
CA THR A 244 1.16 -14.55 -29.05
C THR A 244 1.94 -13.41 -28.42
N ARG A 245 3.22 -13.32 -28.76
CA ARG A 245 4.09 -12.20 -28.35
C ARG A 245 3.49 -10.85 -28.72
N GLU A 246 2.94 -10.72 -29.93
CA GLU A 246 2.32 -9.47 -30.39
C GLU A 246 1.06 -9.11 -29.57
N ALA A 247 0.20 -10.09 -29.28
CA ALA A 247 -1.00 -9.86 -28.47
C ALA A 247 -0.64 -9.45 -27.05
N PHE A 248 0.39 -10.07 -26.46
CA PHE A 248 0.90 -9.72 -25.14
C PHE A 248 1.43 -8.28 -25.11
N LEU A 249 2.34 -7.94 -26.03
CA LEU A 249 2.91 -6.59 -26.13
C LEU A 249 1.83 -5.53 -26.32
N ARG A 250 0.80 -5.82 -27.13
CA ARG A 250 -0.33 -4.91 -27.35
C ARG A 250 -1.19 -4.74 -26.10
N GLY A 251 -1.49 -5.81 -25.36
CA GLY A 251 -2.23 -5.72 -24.10
C GLY A 251 -1.48 -4.94 -23.03
N MET A 252 -0.16 -5.12 -22.95
CA MET A 252 0.68 -4.37 -22.02
C MET A 252 0.74 -2.87 -22.30
N VAL A 253 0.41 -2.41 -23.50
CA VAL A 253 0.22 -0.96 -23.77
C VAL A 253 -0.93 -0.41 -22.94
N GLU A 254 -2.07 -1.10 -22.88
CA GLU A 254 -3.20 -0.66 -22.05
C GLU A 254 -2.83 -0.67 -20.57
N VAL A 255 -2.09 -1.69 -20.12
CA VAL A 255 -1.56 -1.74 -18.75
C VAL A 255 -0.66 -0.54 -18.46
N ALA A 256 0.25 -0.18 -19.36
CA ALA A 256 1.14 0.97 -19.21
C ALA A 256 0.38 2.30 -19.16
N GLU A 257 -0.68 2.47 -19.95
CA GLU A 257 -1.57 3.65 -19.88
C GLU A 257 -2.30 3.73 -18.53
N CYS A 258 -2.73 2.59 -17.99
CA CYS A 258 -3.33 2.52 -16.65
C CYS A 258 -2.32 2.80 -15.54
N PHE A 259 -1.08 2.28 -15.63
CA PHE A 259 0.00 2.67 -14.72
C PHE A 259 0.25 4.17 -14.77
N PHE A 260 0.35 4.74 -15.97
CA PHE A 260 0.60 6.17 -16.15
C PHE A 260 -0.52 7.01 -15.53
N SER A 261 -1.77 6.70 -15.83
CA SER A 261 -2.93 7.44 -15.29
C SER A 261 -3.01 7.33 -13.76
N THR A 262 -2.75 6.14 -13.22
CA THR A 262 -2.76 5.88 -11.77
C THR A 262 -1.65 6.65 -11.06
N ILE A 263 -0.44 6.58 -11.59
CA ILE A 263 0.73 7.27 -11.03
C ILE A 263 0.56 8.79 -11.15
N LEU A 264 0.06 9.29 -12.29
CA LEU A 264 -0.21 10.72 -12.50
C LEU A 264 -1.19 11.24 -11.45
N TYR A 265 -2.30 10.52 -11.24
CA TYR A 265 -3.32 10.91 -10.27
C TYR A 265 -2.74 10.94 -8.85
N GLY A 266 -2.07 9.85 -8.42
CA GLY A 266 -1.41 9.80 -7.12
C GLY A 266 -0.37 10.90 -6.94
N TYR A 267 0.38 11.24 -8.00
CA TYR A 267 1.38 12.30 -7.98
C TYR A 267 0.76 13.68 -7.77
N ILE A 268 -0.33 13.99 -8.48
CA ILE A 268 -1.09 15.24 -8.29
C ILE A 268 -1.61 15.33 -6.86
N SER A 269 -2.24 14.27 -6.35
CA SER A 269 -2.75 14.23 -4.97
C SER A 269 -1.64 14.41 -3.92
N ALA A 270 -0.46 13.82 -4.15
CA ALA A 270 0.68 14.02 -3.26
C ALA A 270 1.22 15.47 -3.29
N LEU A 271 1.23 16.13 -4.46
CA LEU A 271 1.60 17.55 -4.56
C LEU A 271 0.60 18.47 -3.85
N GLU A 272 -0.69 18.17 -3.97
CA GLU A 272 -1.75 18.89 -3.26
C GLU A 272 -1.54 18.79 -1.74
N ALA A 273 -1.31 17.58 -1.23
CA ALA A 273 -1.01 17.35 0.19
C ALA A 273 0.21 18.15 0.68
N VAL A 274 1.32 18.14 -0.07
CA VAL A 274 2.52 18.92 0.26
C VAL A 274 2.22 20.42 0.29
N THR A 275 1.39 20.92 -0.63
CA THR A 275 1.03 22.33 -0.71
C THR A 275 0.16 22.78 0.47
N ILE A 276 -0.81 21.94 0.85
CA ILE A 276 -1.66 22.16 2.04
C ILE A 276 -0.80 22.19 3.30
N ASN A 277 0.13 21.24 3.45
CA ASN A 277 0.94 21.13 4.66
C ASN A 277 1.95 22.28 4.81
N ARG A 278 2.54 22.76 3.70
CA ARG A 278 3.34 24.00 3.73
C ARG A 278 2.52 25.21 4.18
N SER A 279 1.30 25.34 3.66
CA SER A 279 0.40 26.45 4.02
C SER A 279 0.02 26.44 5.50
N LYS A 280 -0.20 25.24 6.08
CA LYS A 280 -0.43 25.08 7.53
C LYS A 280 0.82 25.45 8.35
N GLN A 281 2.00 25.05 7.90
CA GLN A 281 3.26 25.35 8.57
C GLN A 281 3.55 26.86 8.58
N ASP A 282 3.37 27.56 7.46
CA ASP A 282 3.60 29.01 7.38
C ASP A 282 2.67 29.80 8.32
N ARG A 283 1.38 29.41 8.40
CA ARG A 283 0.42 30.01 9.35
C ARG A 283 0.81 29.78 10.80
N SER A 284 1.37 28.61 11.12
CA SER A 284 1.85 28.30 12.48
C SER A 284 3.06 29.14 12.89
N ILE A 285 3.92 29.51 11.93
CA ILE A 285 5.08 30.38 12.18
C ILE A 285 4.64 31.83 12.38
N GLU A 286 3.64 32.30 11.62
CA GLU A 286 3.11 33.65 11.77
C GLU A 286 2.40 33.86 13.11
N SER A 287 1.64 32.86 13.60
CA SER A 287 0.98 32.93 14.91
C SER A 287 1.98 32.91 16.07
N TRP A 288 3.20 32.38 15.85
CA TRP A 288 4.27 32.33 16.84
C TRP A 288 5.13 33.59 16.91
N LYS A 289 4.89 34.62 16.09
CA LYS A 289 5.61 35.90 16.21
C LYS A 289 5.38 36.44 17.63
N PRO A 290 6.40 36.41 18.51
CA PRO A 290 6.22 36.76 19.91
C PRO A 290 5.68 38.18 19.93
N ASN A 291 4.55 38.35 20.63
CA ASN A 291 3.90 39.63 20.85
C ASN A 291 5.01 40.60 21.25
N LYS A 292 5.47 41.46 20.31
CA LYS A 292 6.57 42.38 20.58
C LYS A 292 6.14 43.11 21.82
N HIS A 293 6.82 42.82 22.94
CA HIS A 293 6.54 43.43 24.21
C HIS A 293 6.33 44.90 23.93
N ARG A 294 5.11 45.39 24.22
CA ARG A 294 4.88 46.81 24.44
C ARG A 294 5.96 47.21 25.42
N SER A 295 7.02 47.83 24.90
CA SER A 295 8.00 48.52 25.70
C SER A 295 7.22 49.57 26.43
N LEU A 296 6.80 49.25 27.65
CA LEU A 296 6.32 50.20 28.63
C LEU A 296 7.51 51.14 28.85
N CYS A 297 7.52 52.24 28.11
CA CYS A 297 8.29 53.41 28.47
C CYS A 297 7.74 53.86 29.82
N VAL A 298 8.32 53.32 30.90
CA VAL A 298 8.13 53.84 32.25
C VAL A 298 8.72 55.24 32.23
N GLY A 299 7.83 56.23 32.26
CA GLY A 299 8.21 57.63 32.35
C GLY A 299 9.01 57.83 33.63
N ALA A 300 10.29 58.18 33.48
CA ALA A 300 11.08 58.71 34.56
C ALA A 300 10.61 60.14 34.84
N THR A 301 9.79 60.31 35.89
CA THR A 301 9.56 61.61 36.50
C THR A 301 10.80 62.01 37.30
N ALA A 302 11.42 63.12 36.92
CA ALA A 302 12.52 63.75 37.65
C ALA A 302 12.02 64.36 38.98
N PRO A 303 12.74 64.19 40.11
CA PRO A 303 12.46 64.91 41.34
C PRO A 303 13.12 66.32 41.34
N PRO A 304 12.65 67.23 42.21
CA PRO A 304 12.93 68.67 42.20
C PRO A 304 14.37 69.07 42.55
#